data_AF-A0A5N6P7W5-F1
#
_entry.id   AF-A0A5N6P7W5-F1
#
_cell.length_a   1.000
_cell.length_b   1.000
_cell.length_c   1.000
_cell.angle_alpha   90.00
_cell.angle_beta   90.00
_cell.angle_gamma   90.00
#
_symmetry.space_group_name_H-M   'P 1'
#
loop_
_entity.id
_entity.type
_entity.pdbx_description
1 polymer ?
#
loop_
_entity_poly.entity_id
_entity_poly.type
_entity_poly.pdbx_seq_one_letter_code
_entity_poly.pdbx_strand_id
1 'polypeptide(L)' 'MEIPKKPRFLCLHGHGSNAAKLQEHFNNWPDYVLDKMDLVFINGPFSVDDEDELFEWFTLDKSKAGPPQLAKQR' A
#
# COMPACT_ATOMS: atom_id res chain seq x y z
N MET A 1 -14.83 -14.86 25.29
CA MET A 1 -15.15 -15.22 23.89
C MET A 1 -14.04 -14.65 23.03
N GLU A 2 -13.37 -15.50 22.25
CA GLU A 2 -12.34 -15.08 21.29
C GLU A 2 -13.04 -14.38 20.11
N ILE A 3 -12.62 -13.17 19.74
CA ILE A 3 -13.09 -12.53 18.51
C ILE A 3 -12.39 -13.25 17.34
N PRO A 4 -13.12 -13.83 16.37
CA PRO A 4 -12.50 -14.47 15.21
C PRO A 4 -11.59 -13.49 14.48
N LYS A 5 -10.33 -13.87 14.27
CA LYS A 5 -9.35 -13.03 13.58
C LYS A 5 -9.75 -12.89 12.10
N LYS A 6 -9.87 -11.65 11.62
CA LYS A 6 -10.15 -11.37 10.20
C LYS A 6 -8.97 -11.82 9.33
N PRO A 7 -9.21 -12.33 8.11
CA PRO A 7 -8.15 -12.51 7.13
C PRO A 7 -7.48 -11.16 6.83
N ARG A 8 -6.14 -11.17 6.80
CA ARG A 8 -5.32 -10.00 6.53
C ARG A 8 -4.81 -10.01 5.11
N PHE A 9 -5.00 -8.91 4.39
CA PHE A 9 -4.54 -8.73 3.02
C PHE A 9 -3.54 -7.58 2.95
N LEU A 10 -2.41 -7.83 2.30
CA LEU A 10 -1.46 -6.79 1.93
C LEU A 10 -1.82 -6.28 0.53
N CYS A 11 -2.21 -5.02 0.45
CA CYS A 11 -2.68 -4.35 -0.77
C CYS A 11 -1.52 -3.59 -1.41
N LEU A 12 -1.15 -4.00 -2.63
CA LEU A 12 -0.03 -3.44 -3.39
C LEU A 12 -0.57 -2.61 -4.57
N HIS A 13 -0.17 -1.34 -4.65
CA HIS A 13 -0.58 -0.46 -5.76
C HIS A 13 0.19 -0.78 -7.05
N GLY A 14 -0.37 -0.35 -8.19
CA GLY A 14 0.27 -0.46 -9.50
C GLY A 14 1.39 0.57 -9.72
N HIS A 15 2.02 0.53 -10.88
CA HIS A 15 3.06 1.48 -11.30
C HIS A 15 2.59 2.94 -11.24
N GLY A 16 3.44 3.86 -10.75
CA GLY A 16 3.15 5.30 -10.70
C GLY A 16 1.94 5.66 -9.84
N SER A 17 1.71 4.93 -8.75
CA SER A 17 0.55 5.10 -7.87
C SER A 17 0.97 5.07 -6.40
N ASN A 18 0.03 5.09 -5.48
CA ASN A 18 0.29 5.04 -4.05
C ASN A 18 -0.80 4.27 -3.28
N ALA A 19 -0.52 3.97 -2.02
CA ALA A 19 -1.39 3.26 -1.09
C ALA A 19 -2.75 3.96 -0.93
N ALA A 20 -2.77 5.28 -0.85
CA ALA A 20 -3.99 6.07 -0.66
C ALA A 20 -4.94 5.93 -1.85
N LYS A 21 -4.45 6.08 -3.08
CA LYS A 21 -5.23 5.88 -4.31
C LYS A 21 -5.80 4.46 -4.39
N LEU A 22 -5.01 3.44 -4.01
CA LEU A 22 -5.52 2.08 -3.95
C LEU A 22 -6.63 1.95 -2.90
N GLN A 23 -6.46 2.53 -1.71
CA GLN A 23 -7.47 2.51 -0.65
C GLN A 23 -8.78 3.18 -1.09
N GLU A 24 -8.71 4.30 -1.82
CA GLU A 24 -9.90 4.97 -2.36
C GLU A 24 -10.71 4.05 -3.29
N HIS A 25 -10.05 3.19 -4.07
CA HIS A 25 -10.77 2.22 -4.92
C HIS A 25 -11.59 1.20 -4.10
N PHE A 26 -11.14 0.84 -2.89
CA PHE A 26 -11.88 -0.06 -2.01
C PHE A 26 -13.13 0.58 -1.41
N ASN A 27 -13.23 1.92 -1.36
CA ASN A 27 -14.45 2.60 -0.90
C ASN A 27 -15.66 2.35 -1.82
N ASN A 28 -15.45 1.80 -3.01
CA ASN A 28 -16.54 1.37 -3.90
C ASN A 28 -17.16 0.02 -3.50
N TRP A 29 -16.55 -0.70 -2.55
CA TRP A 29 -17.05 -2.00 -2.11
C TRP A 29 -18.05 -1.81 -0.98
N PRO A 30 -19.04 -2.71 -0.82
CA PRO A 30 -19.98 -2.63 0.29
C PRO A 30 -19.29 -2.78 1.65
N ASP A 31 -19.71 -1.98 2.64
CA ASP A 31 -19.15 -1.99 4.01
C ASP A 31 -19.12 -3.38 4.63
N TYR A 32 -20.17 -4.19 4.43
CA TYR A 32 -20.24 -5.54 4.99
C TYR A 32 -19.16 -6.51 4.45
N VAL A 33 -18.53 -6.18 3.32
CA VAL A 33 -17.38 -6.90 2.77
C VAL A 33 -16.10 -6.41 3.44
N LEU A 34 -15.92 -5.09 3.51
CA LEU A 34 -14.76 -4.45 4.13
C LEU A 34 -14.64 -4.81 5.62
N ASP A 35 -15.77 -4.86 6.33
CA ASP A 35 -15.86 -5.25 7.74
C ASP A 35 -15.37 -6.67 8.03
N LYS A 36 -15.29 -7.54 7.02
CA LYS A 36 -14.79 -8.91 7.16
C LYS A 36 -13.30 -9.04 6.92
N MET A 37 -12.62 -7.97 6.53
CA MET A 37 -11.21 -7.98 6.12
C MET A 37 -10.36 -7.06 7.01
N ASP A 38 -9.07 -7.39 7.10
CA ASP A 38 -8.03 -6.52 7.64
C ASP A 38 -7.11 -6.13 6.47
N LEU A 39 -7.31 -4.92 5.93
CA LEU A 39 -6.61 -4.45 4.72
C LEU A 39 -5.44 -3.56 5.12
N VAL A 40 -4.24 -3.88 4.63
CA VAL A 40 -3.01 -3.12 4.88
C VAL A 40 -2.50 -2.57 3.55
N PHE A 41 -2.48 -1.25 3.41
CA PHE A 41 -1.99 -0.56 2.23
C PHE A 41 -0.58 -0.03 2.47
N ILE A 42 0.34 -0.25 1.53
CA ILE A 42 1.73 0.20 1.63
C ILE A 42 2.22 0.80 0.31
N ASN A 43 3.14 1.76 0.40
CA ASN A 43 3.83 2.33 -0.75
C ASN A 43 5.04 1.48 -1.14
N GLY A 44 5.34 1.47 -2.43
CA GLY A 44 6.62 1.00 -2.95
C GLY A 44 7.79 1.83 -2.40
N PRO A 45 9.02 1.29 -2.39
CA PRO A 45 10.17 1.96 -1.79
C PRO A 45 10.79 3.06 -2.66
N PHE A 46 10.39 3.20 -3.94
CA PHE A 46 10.99 4.16 -4.86
C PHE A 46 10.00 5.25 -5.21
N SER A 47 10.37 6.51 -4.96
CA SER A 47 9.57 7.66 -5.41
C SER A 47 9.74 7.87 -6.92
N VAL A 48 8.63 8.08 -7.62
CA VAL A 48 8.63 8.47 -9.04
C VAL A 48 8.99 9.94 -9.16
N ASP A 49 8.34 10.77 -8.36
CA ASP A 49 8.53 12.21 -8.24
C ASP A 49 8.28 12.66 -6.79
N ASP A 50 9.01 13.67 -6.35
CA ASP A 50 8.93 14.22 -4.99
C ASP A 50 7.67 15.08 -4.79
N GLU A 51 7.01 15.50 -5.87
CA GLU A 51 5.81 16.36 -5.81
C GLU A 51 4.50 15.58 -5.65
N ASP A 52 4.34 14.45 -6.35
CA ASP A 52 3.05 13.76 -6.50
C ASP A 52 2.84 12.57 -5.54
N GLU A 53 3.77 12.33 -4.62
CA GLU A 53 3.76 11.19 -3.68
C GLU A 53 3.42 9.86 -4.38
N LEU A 54 4.05 9.60 -5.53
CA LEU A 54 3.87 8.38 -6.33
C LEU A 54 5.05 7.44 -6.13
N PHE A 55 4.76 6.15 -6.10
CA PHE A 55 5.74 5.13 -5.76
C PHE A 55 5.80 4.01 -6.80
N GLU A 56 6.94 3.33 -6.80
CA GLU A 56 7.24 2.15 -7.61
C GLU A 56 7.87 1.04 -6.75
N TRP A 57 7.64 -0.21 -7.16
CA TRP A 57 8.19 -1.40 -6.50
C TRP A 57 9.61 -1.74 -6.93
N PHE A 58 10.00 -1.30 -8.12
CA PHE A 58 11.31 -1.50 -8.72
C PHE A 58 11.62 -0.33 -9.64
N THR A 59 12.89 0.02 -9.76
CA THR A 59 13.36 1.05 -10.69
C THR A 59 14.51 0.51 -11.51
N LEU A 60 14.61 0.94 -12.77
CA LEU A 60 15.78 0.68 -13.61
C LEU A 60 16.91 1.68 -13.33
N ASP A 61 16.59 2.81 -12.72
CA ASP A 61 17.56 3.79 -12.29
C ASP A 61 18.21 3.34 -10.98
N LYS A 62 19.41 2.76 -11.10
CA LYS A 62 20.18 2.30 -9.95
C LYS A 62 20.58 3.42 -9.00
N SER A 63 20.53 4.68 -9.42
CA SER A 63 20.81 5.84 -8.54
C SER A 63 19.64 6.16 -7.60
N LYS A 64 18.41 5.81 -7.98
CA LYS A 64 17.20 5.92 -7.14
C LYS A 64 17.03 4.74 -6.19
N ALA A 65 17.89 3.71 -6.28
CA ALA A 65 17.91 2.60 -5.34
C ALA A 65 18.49 3.03 -3.99
N GLY A 66 17.75 3.85 -3.23
CA GLY A 66 18.03 4.10 -1.82
C GLY A 66 17.89 2.82 -0.99
N PRO A 67 18.49 2.74 0.21
CA PRO A 67 18.21 1.64 1.12
C PRO A 67 16.69 1.55 1.33
N PRO A 68 16.09 0.35 1.33
CA PRO A 68 14.65 0.22 1.51
C PRO A 68 14.25 1.02 2.74
N GLN A 69 13.32 1.97 2.58
CA GLN A 69 12.68 2.60 3.72
C GLN A 69 11.94 1.48 4.47
N LEU A 70 12.62 0.88 5.45
CA LEU A 70 12.01 -0.03 6.38
C LEU A 70 10.85 0.76 6.99
N ALA A 71 9.63 0.38 6.65
CA ALA A 71 8.44 0.90 7.28
C ALA A 71 8.66 0.82 8.78
N LYS A 72 8.81 1.98 9.43
CA LYS A 72 8.87 2.07 10.89
C LYS A 72 7.46 1.79 11.39
N GLN A 73 7.09 0.51 11.42
CA GLN A 73 5.91 0.04 12.14
C GLN A 73 6.30 0.01 13.62
N ARG A 74 5.77 0.98 14.37
CA ARG A 74 5.66 0.93 15.83
C ARG A 74 4.22 0.60 16.18
#